data_AF-A0A0M5LFZ8-F1
#
_entry.id   AF-A0A0M5LFZ8-F1
#
_cell.length_a   1.000
_cell.length_b   1.000
_cell.length_c   1.000
_cell.angle_alpha   90.00
_cell.angle_beta   90.00
_cell.angle_gamma   90.00
#
_symmetry.space_group_name_H-M   'P 1'
#
loop_
_entity.id
_entity.type
_entity.pdbx_description
1 polymer ?
#
loop_
_entity_poly.entity_id
_entity_poly.type
_entity_poly.pdbx_seq_one_letter_code
_entity_poly.pdbx_strand_id
1 'polypeptide(L)'
;MREIKTVTVLGANGTMGAGSAAIVASFGKAKVHMLARDTNKAKEGIEKAIGSVKTDTIRPRLIPGSYDADLEKAVSESDWVFELVAESYEVKEPINKRIASSRRPGTIVSTVSSGLSIERLSKAFDEDGQKHYFGTHFFNPPYKMILCELVSHKGSDKKVLKQLGEYLEKVLGRAVVYTNDTPAFAGNRIGFQLINEVAQIAEKYSDKGGIALMDAIMSGYTGRAMAPLDTADFVGLDVHKAIVDNLYEMTKDAAHSTFKMPDYFQKLIDKGDLGRKTGGGLYKMSKTPDGKKEKLVYNIGADLYEPVPKFEIDFIRQANKRISEADYTGAMNIVKEAKGFEADLARYFIARYVSYSLSIVGEVVDTKEMADLAMGTGFNWAPASAFVDFLGGPKDAIQLIEKAKLPVPEVLAKAKPGKPFYELKEKLDARSLFKG
;
A
#
# COMPACT_ATOMS: atom_id res chain seq x y z
N MET A 1 17.72 6.17 19.42
CA MET A 1 17.35 7.06 18.30
C MET A 1 18.54 7.90 17.87
N ARG A 2 18.86 7.94 16.57
CA ARG A 2 19.91 8.79 16.00
C ARG A 2 19.37 10.19 15.72
N GLU A 3 20.17 11.22 15.94
CA GLU A 3 19.79 12.60 15.64
C GLU A 3 19.95 12.85 14.13
N ILE A 4 18.91 13.41 13.48
CA ILE A 4 18.90 13.75 12.04
C ILE A 4 18.56 15.23 11.92
N LYS A 5 19.55 16.05 11.54
CA LYS A 5 19.45 17.51 11.42
C LYS A 5 19.44 17.99 9.98
N THR A 6 20.13 17.27 9.10
CA THR A 6 20.22 17.61 7.67
C THR A 6 19.85 16.41 6.82
N VAL A 7 18.89 16.61 5.92
CA VAL A 7 18.40 15.59 4.99
C VAL A 7 18.55 16.09 3.56
N THR A 8 19.03 15.25 2.65
CA THR A 8 18.96 15.53 1.21
C THR A 8 17.83 14.72 0.60
N VAL A 9 16.91 15.39 -0.09
CA VAL A 9 15.79 14.78 -0.81
C VAL A 9 16.05 14.90 -2.31
N LEU A 10 16.25 13.77 -2.99
CA LEU A 10 16.34 13.72 -4.45
C LEU A 10 14.97 13.39 -5.04
N GLY A 11 14.64 13.97 -6.20
CA GLY A 11 13.29 13.90 -6.76
C GLY A 11 12.30 14.83 -6.07
N ALA A 12 12.81 15.93 -5.48
CA ALA A 12 12.05 16.82 -4.59
C ALA A 12 10.84 17.51 -5.24
N ASN A 13 10.77 17.55 -6.58
CA ASN A 13 9.66 18.14 -7.33
C ASN A 13 8.47 17.18 -7.56
N GLY A 14 8.66 15.88 -7.34
CA GLY A 14 7.62 14.86 -7.44
C GLY A 14 6.67 14.88 -6.24
N THR A 15 5.49 14.27 -6.36
CA THR A 15 4.49 14.20 -5.29
C THR A 15 5.05 13.56 -4.02
N MET A 16 5.75 12.42 -4.17
CA MET A 16 6.40 11.74 -3.05
C MET A 16 7.57 12.54 -2.48
N GLY A 17 8.43 13.10 -3.35
CA GLY A 17 9.58 13.94 -2.96
C GLY A 17 9.17 15.14 -2.11
N ALA A 18 8.27 15.96 -2.65
CA ALA A 18 7.78 17.15 -1.96
C ALA A 18 7.04 16.81 -0.66
N GLY A 19 6.17 15.79 -0.67
CA GLY A 19 5.43 15.38 0.52
C GLY A 19 6.35 14.84 1.62
N SER A 20 7.36 14.05 1.26
CA SER A 20 8.33 13.49 2.21
C SER A 20 9.22 14.59 2.81
N ALA A 21 9.71 15.52 1.98
CA ALA A 21 10.44 16.68 2.45
C ALA A 21 9.63 17.54 3.41
N ALA A 22 8.34 17.73 3.14
CA ALA A 22 7.44 18.49 4.01
C ALA A 22 7.32 17.85 5.39
N ILE A 23 7.19 16.52 5.47
CA ILE A 23 7.15 15.77 6.73
C ILE A 23 8.46 15.94 7.50
N VAL A 24 9.60 15.72 6.83
CA VAL A 24 10.93 15.84 7.43
C VAL A 24 11.19 17.26 7.98
N ALA A 25 10.86 18.29 7.20
CA ALA A 25 11.02 19.69 7.63
C ALA A 25 10.04 20.10 8.74
N SER A 26 8.79 19.61 8.67
CA SER A 26 7.73 19.98 9.61
C SER A 26 7.87 19.29 10.97
N PHE A 27 7.98 17.96 10.98
CA PHE A 27 8.01 17.16 12.21
C PHE A 27 9.45 16.92 12.67
N GLY A 28 10.33 16.55 11.75
CA GLY A 28 11.76 16.33 12.03
C GLY A 28 12.53 17.61 12.35
N LYS A 29 11.97 18.79 12.00
CA LYS A 29 12.62 20.11 12.13
C LYS A 29 14.00 20.19 11.45
N ALA A 30 14.30 19.26 10.55
CA ALA A 30 15.57 19.16 9.85
C ALA A 30 15.66 20.19 8.71
N LYS A 31 16.88 20.59 8.38
CA LYS A 31 17.20 21.26 7.12
C LYS A 31 17.09 20.23 5.99
N VAL A 32 16.46 20.61 4.89
CA VAL A 32 16.21 19.72 3.76
C VAL A 32 16.77 20.33 2.48
N HIS A 33 17.78 19.71 1.89
CA HIS A 33 18.21 20.00 0.54
C HIS A 33 17.21 19.39 -0.44
N MET A 34 16.51 20.26 -1.16
CA MET A 34 15.49 19.92 -2.14
C MET A 34 16.15 19.84 -3.51
N LEU A 35 16.59 18.64 -3.90
CA LEU A 35 17.28 18.44 -5.17
C LEU A 35 16.36 17.93 -6.26
N ALA A 36 16.43 18.57 -7.42
CA ALA A 36 15.76 18.18 -8.65
C ALA A 36 16.70 18.30 -9.86
N ARG A 37 16.19 18.03 -11.06
CA ARG A 37 16.97 18.18 -12.30
C ARG A 37 17.52 19.60 -12.50
N ASP A 38 16.78 20.59 -12.04
CA ASP A 38 17.20 21.99 -12.03
C ASP A 38 16.61 22.71 -10.80
N THR A 39 17.17 23.87 -10.48
CA THR A 39 16.79 24.65 -9.30
C THR A 39 15.36 25.21 -9.38
N ASN A 40 14.80 25.44 -10.57
CA ASN A 40 13.41 25.90 -10.70
C ASN A 40 12.45 24.76 -10.35
N LYS A 41 12.73 23.54 -10.80
CA LYS A 41 11.98 22.34 -10.39
C LYS A 41 12.08 22.10 -8.88
N ALA A 42 13.24 22.35 -8.26
CA ALA A 42 13.37 22.30 -6.81
C ALA A 42 12.46 23.32 -6.12
N LYS A 43 12.40 24.57 -6.61
CA LYS A 43 11.49 25.61 -6.10
C LYS A 43 10.01 25.22 -6.27
N GLU A 44 9.62 24.64 -7.40
CA GLU A 44 8.27 24.07 -7.57
C GLU A 44 7.98 22.98 -6.51
N GLY A 45 8.97 22.13 -6.21
CA GLY A 45 8.89 21.13 -5.16
C GLY A 45 8.68 21.72 -3.76
N ILE A 46 9.33 22.86 -3.47
CA ILE A 46 9.13 23.61 -2.23
C ILE A 46 7.69 24.09 -2.08
N GLU A 47 7.12 24.69 -3.13
CA GLU A 47 5.71 25.13 -3.09
C GLU A 47 4.75 23.95 -2.90
N LYS A 48 5.00 22.82 -3.55
CA LYS A 48 4.21 21.58 -3.33
C LYS A 48 4.35 21.06 -1.90
N ALA A 49 5.55 21.08 -1.33
CA ALA A 49 5.82 20.64 0.02
C ALA A 49 5.01 21.49 1.03
N ILE A 50 5.08 22.81 0.89
CA ILE A 50 4.34 23.78 1.71
C ILE A 50 2.83 23.59 1.55
N GLY A 51 2.34 23.40 0.33
CA GLY A 51 0.94 23.10 0.06
C GLY A 51 0.45 21.81 0.72
N SER A 52 1.31 20.79 0.83
CA SER A 52 0.95 19.50 1.43
C SER A 52 0.70 19.59 2.94
N VAL A 53 1.48 20.43 3.65
CA VAL A 53 1.35 20.66 5.10
C VAL A 53 0.51 21.90 5.44
N LYS A 54 0.13 22.70 4.42
CA LYS A 54 -0.66 23.93 4.52
C LYS A 54 -0.04 24.99 5.46
N THR A 55 1.29 25.07 5.50
CA THR A 55 2.00 26.07 6.32
C THR A 55 3.34 26.45 5.71
N ASP A 56 3.65 27.75 5.68
CA ASP A 56 4.91 28.30 5.16
C ASP A 56 6.06 28.21 6.18
N THR A 57 5.77 27.85 7.44
CA THR A 57 6.75 27.78 8.54
C THR A 57 7.93 26.83 8.30
N ILE A 58 7.80 25.92 7.33
CA ILE A 58 8.86 25.01 6.92
C ILE A 58 9.81 25.61 5.88
N ARG A 59 9.42 26.66 5.16
CA ARG A 59 10.20 27.25 4.05
C ARG A 59 11.66 27.57 4.42
N PRO A 60 11.98 28.16 5.58
CA PRO A 60 13.38 28.46 5.94
C PRO A 60 14.26 27.21 6.08
N ARG A 61 13.67 26.01 6.17
CA ARG A 61 14.38 24.73 6.23
C ARG A 61 14.58 24.10 4.86
N LEU A 62 13.90 24.57 3.82
CA LEU A 62 13.92 23.97 2.48
C LEU A 62 14.91 24.73 1.59
N ILE A 63 15.98 24.06 1.16
CA ILE A 63 17.08 24.64 0.41
C ILE A 63 17.02 24.10 -1.03
N PRO A 64 16.64 24.90 -2.04
CA PRO A 64 16.55 24.42 -3.42
C PRO A 64 17.94 24.21 -4.02
N GLY A 65 18.11 23.14 -4.79
CA GLY A 65 19.33 22.85 -5.54
C GLY A 65 19.08 21.95 -6.74
N SER A 66 20.09 21.82 -7.59
CA SER A 66 20.08 20.95 -8.77
C SER A 66 20.97 19.72 -8.56
N TYR A 67 20.72 18.64 -9.30
CA TYR A 67 21.59 17.47 -9.25
C TYR A 67 23.02 17.81 -9.69
N ASP A 68 23.20 18.61 -10.74
CA ASP A 68 24.53 18.82 -11.33
C ASP A 68 25.41 19.77 -10.52
N ALA A 69 24.83 20.76 -9.83
CA ALA A 69 25.59 21.73 -9.05
C ALA A 69 25.71 21.39 -7.57
N ASP A 70 24.72 20.73 -6.98
CA ASP A 70 24.55 20.71 -5.52
C ASP A 70 24.57 19.31 -4.88
N LEU A 71 24.47 18.22 -5.67
CA LEU A 71 24.28 16.86 -5.13
C LEU A 71 25.42 16.42 -4.23
N GLU A 72 26.66 16.47 -4.73
CA GLU A 72 27.85 15.98 -4.02
C GLU A 72 28.00 16.70 -2.68
N LYS A 73 27.83 18.04 -2.69
CA LYS A 73 27.90 18.88 -1.49
C LYS A 73 26.78 18.52 -0.50
N ALA A 74 25.53 18.53 -0.95
CA ALA A 74 24.38 18.25 -0.10
C ALA A 74 24.47 16.86 0.56
N VAL A 75 24.87 15.85 -0.21
CA VAL A 75 25.10 14.48 0.29
C VAL A 75 26.21 14.46 1.35
N SER A 76 27.34 15.14 1.09
CA SER A 76 28.47 15.21 2.02
C SER A 76 28.16 15.91 3.33
N GLU A 77 27.08 16.72 3.37
CA GLU A 77 26.60 17.46 4.55
C GLU A 77 25.49 16.71 5.31
N SER A 78 24.86 15.70 4.70
CA SER A 78 23.62 15.07 5.20
C SER A 78 23.81 13.94 6.20
N ASP A 79 22.92 13.91 7.20
CA ASP A 79 22.77 12.77 8.13
C ASP A 79 21.98 11.63 7.48
N TRP A 80 21.03 12.00 6.62
CA TRP A 80 20.19 11.10 5.85
C TRP A 80 20.02 11.60 4.40
N VAL A 81 20.28 10.74 3.43
CA VAL A 81 19.96 10.98 2.01
C VAL A 81 18.74 10.15 1.65
N PHE A 82 17.69 10.80 1.16
CA PHE A 82 16.42 10.21 0.81
C PHE A 82 16.16 10.37 -0.68
N GLU A 83 16.15 9.26 -1.41
CA GLU A 83 16.07 9.22 -2.87
C GLU A 83 14.64 8.87 -3.33
N LEU A 84 14.03 9.77 -4.11
CA LEU A 84 12.67 9.64 -4.66
C LEU A 84 12.61 10.00 -6.15
N VAL A 85 13.68 9.67 -6.90
CA VAL A 85 13.72 9.78 -8.35
C VAL A 85 12.86 8.69 -9.02
N ALA A 86 12.74 8.73 -10.34
CA ALA A 86 11.86 7.85 -11.09
C ALA A 86 12.13 6.36 -10.82
N GLU A 87 11.06 5.56 -10.84
CA GLU A 87 11.06 4.14 -10.46
C GLU A 87 11.65 3.26 -11.57
N SER A 88 12.96 3.35 -11.78
CA SER A 88 13.71 2.52 -12.72
C SER A 88 15.16 2.37 -12.27
N TYR A 89 15.74 1.19 -12.53
CA TYR A 89 17.15 0.95 -12.24
C TYR A 89 18.07 1.87 -13.04
N GLU A 90 17.72 2.15 -14.29
CA GLU A 90 18.46 3.03 -15.21
C GLU A 90 18.58 4.45 -14.67
N VAL A 91 17.58 4.91 -13.89
CA VAL A 91 17.59 6.24 -13.26
C VAL A 91 18.22 6.20 -11.87
N LYS A 92 17.89 5.21 -11.05
CA LYS A 92 18.33 5.13 -9.64
C LYS A 92 19.80 4.71 -9.50
N GLU A 93 20.30 3.78 -10.31
CA GLU A 93 21.68 3.29 -10.17
C GLU A 93 22.74 4.38 -10.40
N PRO A 94 22.66 5.23 -11.45
CA PRO A 94 23.62 6.34 -11.62
C PRO A 94 23.56 7.36 -10.47
N ILE A 95 22.37 7.68 -9.97
CA ILE A 95 22.19 8.57 -8.83
C ILE A 95 22.80 7.97 -7.56
N ASN A 96 22.52 6.68 -7.29
CA ASN A 96 23.09 5.98 -6.14
C ASN A 96 24.62 5.92 -6.19
N LYS A 97 25.24 5.78 -7.36
CA LYS A 97 26.70 5.87 -7.51
C LYS A 97 27.25 7.23 -7.10
N ARG A 98 26.59 8.33 -7.50
CA ARG A 98 26.97 9.69 -7.07
C ARG A 98 26.83 9.84 -5.55
N ILE A 99 25.71 9.39 -4.98
CA ILE A 99 25.49 9.40 -3.53
C ILE A 99 26.59 8.60 -2.81
N ALA A 100 26.91 7.40 -3.30
CA ALA A 100 27.94 6.54 -2.73
C ALA A 100 29.31 7.21 -2.72
N SER A 101 29.70 7.92 -3.78
CA SER A 101 30.99 8.61 -3.85
C SER A 101 31.11 9.85 -2.97
N SER A 102 29.98 10.44 -2.55
CA SER A 102 29.97 11.73 -1.83
C SER A 102 29.55 11.62 -0.37
N ARG A 103 28.98 10.48 0.05
CA ARG A 103 28.54 10.29 1.43
C ARG A 103 29.72 10.19 2.39
N ARG A 104 29.49 10.58 3.64
CA ARG A 104 30.42 10.29 4.73
C ARG A 104 30.18 8.88 5.27
N PRO A 105 31.19 8.23 5.88
CA PRO A 105 30.98 7.01 6.63
C PRO A 105 29.85 7.16 7.65
N GLY A 106 29.00 6.14 7.73
CA GLY A 106 27.82 6.12 8.57
C GLY A 106 26.63 6.99 8.12
N THR A 107 26.69 7.77 7.04
CA THR A 107 25.49 8.47 6.51
C THR A 107 24.42 7.47 6.10
N ILE A 108 23.18 7.68 6.57
CA ILE A 108 22.02 6.86 6.18
C ILE A 108 21.63 7.22 4.75
N VAL A 109 21.36 6.22 3.93
CA VAL A 109 20.80 6.40 2.59
C VAL A 109 19.57 5.52 2.46
N SER A 110 18.48 6.06 1.94
CA SER A 110 17.33 5.23 1.59
C SER A 110 16.60 5.70 0.35
N THR A 111 15.87 4.77 -0.28
CA THR A 111 15.07 5.01 -1.47
C THR A 111 13.58 4.78 -1.20
N VAL A 112 12.71 5.59 -1.79
CA VAL A 112 11.26 5.33 -1.89
C VAL A 112 10.99 4.53 -3.15
N SER A 113 11.57 3.33 -3.23
CA SER A 113 11.13 2.37 -4.23
C SER A 113 9.86 1.68 -3.73
N SER A 114 8.96 1.32 -4.65
CA SER A 114 7.72 0.59 -4.39
C SER A 114 7.79 -0.89 -4.81
N GLY A 115 8.94 -1.34 -5.36
CA GLY A 115 9.13 -2.75 -5.75
C GLY A 115 10.49 -3.14 -6.34
N LEU A 116 11.42 -2.20 -6.53
CA LEU A 116 12.79 -2.54 -6.95
C LEU A 116 13.59 -3.11 -5.77
N SER A 117 14.40 -4.14 -6.05
CA SER A 117 15.28 -4.74 -5.04
C SER A 117 16.24 -3.72 -4.44
N ILE A 118 16.13 -3.55 -3.13
CA ILE A 118 17.01 -2.74 -2.29
C ILE A 118 18.41 -3.35 -2.23
N GLU A 119 18.52 -4.69 -2.20
CA GLU A 119 19.80 -5.41 -2.27
C GLU A 119 20.54 -5.12 -3.57
N ARG A 120 19.84 -4.97 -4.70
CA ARG A 120 20.47 -4.59 -5.96
C ARG A 120 20.97 -3.14 -5.93
N LEU A 121 20.15 -2.21 -5.47
CA LEU A 121 20.50 -0.79 -5.43
C LEU A 121 21.65 -0.50 -4.46
N SER A 122 21.74 -1.24 -3.35
CA SER A 122 22.82 -1.08 -2.36
C SER A 122 24.20 -1.48 -2.90
N LYS A 123 24.29 -2.27 -3.97
CA LYS A 123 25.58 -2.65 -4.60
C LYS A 123 26.35 -1.47 -5.20
N ALA A 124 25.72 -0.30 -5.35
CA ALA A 124 26.43 0.92 -5.72
C ALA A 124 27.35 1.44 -4.59
N PHE A 125 27.20 0.95 -3.37
CA PHE A 125 27.88 1.41 -2.17
C PHE A 125 28.99 0.45 -1.71
N ASP A 126 29.95 0.99 -0.98
CA ASP A 126 30.97 0.23 -0.26
C ASP A 126 30.38 -0.53 0.94
N GLU A 127 31.22 -1.26 1.68
CA GLU A 127 30.74 -2.09 2.80
C GLU A 127 30.04 -1.27 3.89
N ASP A 128 30.56 -0.08 4.22
CA ASP A 128 29.91 0.82 5.16
C ASP A 128 28.59 1.37 4.62
N GLY A 129 28.56 1.81 3.35
CA GLY A 129 27.35 2.33 2.73
C GLY A 129 26.24 1.29 2.63
N GLN A 130 26.57 0.03 2.31
CA GLN A 130 25.61 -1.07 2.32
C GLN A 130 25.00 -1.32 3.70
N LYS A 131 25.77 -1.20 4.78
CA LYS A 131 25.25 -1.28 6.16
C LYS A 131 24.24 -0.18 6.49
N HIS A 132 24.30 0.95 5.79
CA HIS A 132 23.49 2.13 6.01
C HIS A 132 22.48 2.41 4.88
N TYR A 133 22.27 1.44 3.97
CA TYR A 133 21.33 1.56 2.85
C TYR A 133 20.02 0.79 3.12
N PHE A 134 18.87 1.44 2.93
CA PHE A 134 17.56 0.87 3.24
C PHE A 134 16.50 1.26 2.19
N GLY A 135 15.39 0.53 2.15
CA GLY A 135 14.15 1.05 1.55
C GLY A 135 13.34 1.80 2.61
N THR A 136 12.79 2.96 2.29
CA THR A 136 11.89 3.71 3.19
C THR A 136 10.64 4.08 2.41
N HIS A 137 9.77 3.09 2.17
CA HIS A 137 8.63 3.24 1.28
C HIS A 137 7.46 3.93 1.99
N PHE A 138 7.25 5.20 1.62
CA PHE A 138 6.07 5.98 2.04
C PHE A 138 4.91 5.76 1.07
N PHE A 139 3.68 5.91 1.56
CA PHE A 139 2.47 5.75 0.75
C PHE A 139 1.89 7.08 0.30
N ASN A 140 1.34 7.14 -0.91
CA ASN A 140 0.79 8.35 -1.49
C ASN A 140 -0.68 8.59 -1.07
N PRO A 141 -1.08 9.81 -0.64
CA PRO A 141 -0.24 10.97 -0.32
C PRO A 141 0.52 10.85 1.01
N PRO A 142 1.83 11.17 1.08
CA PRO A 142 2.65 10.94 2.28
C PRO A 142 2.13 11.55 3.57
N TYR A 143 1.55 12.76 3.50
CA TYR A 143 1.05 13.46 4.67
C TYR A 143 -0.27 12.88 5.22
N LYS A 144 -1.00 12.12 4.41
CA LYS A 144 -2.29 11.52 4.80
C LYS A 144 -2.16 10.03 5.16
N MET A 145 -1.34 9.31 4.41
CA MET A 145 -1.09 7.89 4.64
C MET A 145 0.11 7.77 5.57
N ILE A 146 -0.07 7.19 6.75
CA ILE A 146 1.00 7.15 7.78
C ILE A 146 1.90 5.91 7.69
N LEU A 147 1.54 4.92 6.87
CA LEU A 147 2.36 3.72 6.65
C LEU A 147 3.75 4.09 6.11
N CYS A 148 4.78 3.49 6.69
CA CYS A 148 6.14 3.45 6.17
C CYS A 148 6.64 2.01 6.20
N GLU A 149 6.90 1.42 5.04
CA GLU A 149 7.61 0.14 4.99
C GLU A 149 9.11 0.42 5.01
N LEU A 150 9.77 -0.02 6.08
CA LEU A 150 11.21 0.09 6.26
C LEU A 150 11.85 -1.24 5.87
N VAL A 151 12.47 -1.25 4.69
CA VAL A 151 12.95 -2.45 4.01
C VAL A 151 14.43 -2.64 4.29
N SER A 152 14.80 -3.84 4.73
CA SER A 152 16.19 -4.23 4.92
C SER A 152 16.64 -5.26 3.90
N HIS A 153 17.94 -5.26 3.57
CA HIS A 153 18.59 -6.25 2.74
C HIS A 153 19.69 -6.98 3.54
N LYS A 154 20.31 -8.00 2.95
CA LYS A 154 21.29 -8.85 3.67
C LYS A 154 22.50 -8.11 4.26
N GLY A 155 22.88 -6.98 3.68
CA GLY A 155 24.01 -6.15 4.13
C GLY A 155 23.65 -5.10 5.16
N SER A 156 22.36 -4.87 5.42
CA SER A 156 21.85 -3.83 6.31
C SER A 156 22.28 -4.04 7.77
N ASP A 157 22.71 -2.97 8.44
CA ASP A 157 22.93 -2.99 9.90
C ASP A 157 21.58 -2.84 10.63
N LYS A 158 21.19 -3.89 11.37
CA LYS A 158 19.94 -3.94 12.14
C LYS A 158 19.84 -2.86 13.21
N LYS A 159 20.95 -2.44 13.80
CA LYS A 159 20.98 -1.36 14.81
C LYS A 159 20.67 -0.01 14.15
N VAL A 160 21.25 0.25 12.98
CA VAL A 160 20.98 1.48 12.21
C VAL A 160 19.54 1.48 11.70
N LEU A 161 19.07 0.35 11.16
CA LEU A 161 17.68 0.15 10.75
C LEU A 161 16.71 0.50 11.89
N LYS A 162 16.94 -0.04 13.09
CA LYS A 162 16.13 0.25 14.28
C LYS A 162 16.18 1.73 14.67
N GLN A 163 17.35 2.36 14.60
CA GLN A 163 17.48 3.80 14.90
C GLN A 163 16.70 4.68 13.92
N LEU A 164 16.71 4.33 12.63
CA LEU A 164 15.92 5.00 11.60
C LEU A 164 14.42 4.76 11.84
N GLY A 165 14.02 3.52 12.12
CA GLY A 165 12.64 3.17 12.48
C GLY A 165 12.13 3.98 13.68
N GLU A 166 12.92 4.08 14.76
CA GLU A 166 12.58 4.90 15.93
C GLU A 166 12.39 6.39 15.57
N TYR A 167 13.20 6.94 14.68
CA TYR A 167 13.05 8.31 14.20
C TYR A 167 11.77 8.48 13.37
N LEU A 168 11.52 7.57 12.43
CA LEU A 168 10.31 7.56 11.61
C LEU A 168 9.04 7.48 12.48
N GLU A 169 9.00 6.59 13.46
CA GLU A 169 7.85 6.44 14.37
C GLU A 169 7.69 7.64 15.29
N LYS A 170 8.72 7.96 16.08
CA LYS A 170 8.60 8.89 17.22
C LYS A 170 8.70 10.36 16.82
N VAL A 171 9.43 10.65 15.74
CA VAL A 171 9.65 12.03 15.29
C VAL A 171 8.77 12.34 14.09
N LEU A 172 8.71 11.46 13.09
CA LEU A 172 7.92 11.73 11.88
C LEU A 172 6.47 11.21 11.95
N GLY A 173 6.07 10.54 13.03
CA GLY A 173 4.71 10.06 13.24
C GLY A 173 4.28 8.95 12.27
N ARG A 174 5.22 8.13 11.81
CA ARG A 174 4.95 7.03 10.87
C ARG A 174 4.55 5.76 11.59
N ALA A 175 3.67 4.97 10.97
CA ALA A 175 3.46 3.58 11.33
C ALA A 175 4.50 2.74 10.58
N VAL A 176 5.59 2.36 11.25
CA VAL A 176 6.70 1.64 10.62
C VAL A 176 6.43 0.14 10.58
N VAL A 177 6.50 -0.43 9.38
CA VAL A 177 6.44 -1.87 9.12
C VAL A 177 7.82 -2.31 8.66
N TYR A 178 8.46 -3.18 9.43
CA TYR A 178 9.74 -3.77 9.03
C TYR A 178 9.50 -4.88 8.01
N THR A 179 10.16 -4.79 6.87
CA THR A 179 9.99 -5.73 5.75
C THR A 179 11.34 -6.22 5.23
N ASN A 180 11.35 -7.43 4.70
CA ASN A 180 12.46 -7.96 3.91
C ASN A 180 12.38 -7.45 2.47
N ASP A 181 13.53 -7.35 1.80
CA ASP A 181 13.62 -7.03 0.36
C ASP A 181 12.99 -8.13 -0.51
N THR A 182 11.67 -8.07 -0.62
CA THR A 182 10.82 -9.00 -1.38
C THR A 182 9.89 -8.20 -2.29
N PRO A 183 9.42 -8.78 -3.41
CA PRO A 183 8.64 -8.05 -4.41
C PRO A 183 7.41 -7.36 -3.81
N ALA A 184 7.31 -6.05 -4.03
CA ALA A 184 6.24 -5.16 -3.55
C ALA A 184 5.98 -5.18 -2.02
N PHE A 185 6.97 -5.62 -1.23
CA PHE A 185 6.96 -5.59 0.24
C PHE A 185 5.68 -6.21 0.85
N ALA A 186 5.09 -5.61 1.89
CA ALA A 186 3.94 -6.20 2.61
C ALA A 186 2.60 -5.65 2.09
N GLY A 187 2.41 -4.33 2.13
CA GLY A 187 1.14 -3.68 1.82
C GLY A 187 0.73 -3.93 0.36
N ASN A 188 1.61 -3.61 -0.59
CA ASN A 188 1.27 -3.79 -2.00
C ASN A 188 1.10 -5.28 -2.35
N ARG A 189 1.96 -6.16 -1.83
CA ARG A 189 1.84 -7.60 -2.05
C ARG A 189 0.48 -8.14 -1.62
N ILE A 190 0.01 -7.82 -0.40
CA ILE A 190 -1.31 -8.27 0.08
C ILE A 190 -2.45 -7.56 -0.66
N GLY A 191 -2.37 -6.24 -0.78
CA GLY A 191 -3.45 -5.42 -1.31
C GLY A 191 -3.76 -5.72 -2.77
N PHE A 192 -2.74 -5.72 -3.62
CA PHE A 192 -2.90 -5.93 -5.05
C PHE A 192 -3.19 -7.39 -5.39
N GLN A 193 -2.78 -8.35 -4.55
CA GLN A 193 -3.21 -9.75 -4.67
C GLN A 193 -4.73 -9.86 -4.66
N LEU A 194 -5.36 -9.37 -3.58
CA LEU A 194 -6.80 -9.49 -3.43
C LEU A 194 -7.56 -8.65 -4.46
N ILE A 195 -7.12 -7.41 -4.73
CA ILE A 195 -7.79 -6.55 -5.71
C ILE A 195 -7.76 -7.20 -7.10
N ASN A 196 -6.62 -7.74 -7.53
CA ASN A 196 -6.51 -8.33 -8.84
C ASN A 196 -7.27 -9.66 -8.94
N GLU A 197 -7.31 -10.47 -7.87
CA GLU A 197 -8.14 -11.68 -7.86
C GLU A 197 -9.64 -11.35 -7.94
N VAL A 198 -10.09 -10.30 -7.26
CA VAL A 198 -11.46 -9.80 -7.38
C VAL A 198 -11.75 -9.36 -8.83
N ALA A 199 -10.78 -8.74 -9.52
CA ALA A 199 -10.91 -8.37 -10.93
C ALA A 199 -11.03 -9.60 -11.85
N GLN A 200 -10.20 -10.63 -11.63
CA GLN A 200 -10.31 -11.90 -12.37
C GLN A 200 -11.68 -12.56 -12.17
N ILE A 201 -12.21 -12.54 -10.95
CA ILE A 201 -13.52 -13.12 -10.64
C ILE A 201 -14.66 -12.26 -11.23
N ALA A 202 -14.50 -10.95 -11.31
CA ALA A 202 -15.44 -10.07 -12.00
C ALA A 202 -15.54 -10.40 -13.50
N GLU A 203 -14.43 -10.70 -14.16
CA GLU A 203 -14.42 -11.16 -15.56
C GLU A 203 -15.12 -12.51 -15.70
N LYS A 204 -14.83 -13.47 -14.80
CA LYS A 204 -15.45 -14.80 -14.81
C LYS A 204 -16.98 -14.74 -14.66
N TYR A 205 -17.50 -13.77 -13.93
CA TYR A 205 -18.94 -13.61 -13.68
C TYR A 205 -19.48 -12.29 -14.26
N SER A 206 -18.97 -11.92 -15.45
CA SER A 206 -19.42 -10.72 -16.16
C SER A 206 -20.91 -10.72 -16.48
N ASP A 207 -21.49 -11.90 -16.69
CA ASP A 207 -22.92 -12.14 -16.94
C ASP A 207 -23.80 -11.97 -15.69
N LYS A 208 -23.21 -11.93 -14.49
CA LYS A 208 -23.90 -11.76 -13.21
C LYS A 208 -23.70 -10.39 -12.58
N GLY A 209 -23.26 -9.40 -13.36
CA GLY A 209 -23.01 -8.04 -12.91
C GLY A 209 -21.53 -7.72 -12.65
N GLY A 210 -20.62 -8.67 -12.86
CA GLY A 210 -19.17 -8.47 -12.94
C GLY A 210 -18.62 -7.52 -11.89
N ILE A 211 -18.06 -6.39 -12.35
CA ILE A 211 -17.41 -5.36 -11.52
C ILE A 211 -18.31 -4.89 -10.37
N ALA A 212 -19.55 -4.51 -10.68
CA ALA A 212 -20.46 -3.92 -9.71
C ALA A 212 -20.89 -4.94 -8.64
N LEU A 213 -21.10 -6.20 -9.03
CA LEU A 213 -21.44 -7.25 -8.07
C LEU A 213 -20.26 -7.54 -7.12
N MET A 214 -19.04 -7.64 -7.65
CA MET A 214 -17.87 -7.92 -6.82
C MET A 214 -17.63 -6.84 -5.77
N ASP A 215 -17.76 -5.56 -6.15
CA ASP A 215 -17.64 -4.45 -5.20
C ASP A 215 -18.82 -4.36 -4.23
N ALA A 216 -20.02 -4.79 -4.61
CA ALA A 216 -21.16 -4.90 -3.70
C ALA A 216 -20.93 -5.99 -2.64
N ILE A 217 -20.37 -7.13 -3.04
CA ILE A 217 -19.97 -8.23 -2.13
C ILE A 217 -18.83 -7.76 -1.23
N MET A 218 -17.79 -7.12 -1.77
CA MET A 218 -16.63 -6.65 -0.99
C MET A 218 -16.83 -5.22 -0.45
N SER A 219 -17.98 -4.99 0.19
CA SER A 219 -18.41 -3.68 0.71
C SER A 219 -18.09 -3.49 2.21
N GLY A 220 -18.69 -2.48 2.86
CA GLY A 220 -18.30 -1.98 4.19
C GLY A 220 -18.15 -3.02 5.30
N TYR A 221 -19.01 -4.06 5.33
CA TYR A 221 -18.93 -5.15 6.31
C TYR A 221 -17.65 -5.98 6.21
N THR A 222 -16.89 -5.85 5.12
CA THR A 222 -15.57 -6.49 4.95
C THR A 222 -14.43 -5.63 5.51
N GLY A 223 -14.76 -4.58 6.27
CA GLY A 223 -13.80 -3.77 7.02
C GLY A 223 -12.88 -2.96 6.11
N ARG A 224 -13.41 -2.37 5.04
CA ARG A 224 -12.61 -1.68 4.02
C ARG A 224 -13.15 -0.29 3.74
N ALA A 225 -12.25 0.67 3.58
CA ALA A 225 -12.64 2.05 3.27
C ALA A 225 -13.23 2.20 1.85
N MET A 226 -12.79 1.37 0.91
CA MET A 226 -13.21 1.37 -0.49
C MET A 226 -13.23 -0.07 -1.00
N ALA A 227 -14.19 -0.40 -1.86
CA ALA A 227 -14.28 -1.71 -2.46
C ALA A 227 -13.09 -1.96 -3.42
N PRO A 228 -12.72 -3.23 -3.70
CA PRO A 228 -11.48 -3.54 -4.40
C PRO A 228 -11.36 -2.91 -5.79
N LEU A 229 -12.39 -2.97 -6.62
CA LEU A 229 -12.34 -2.45 -7.99
C LEU A 229 -12.47 -0.93 -8.03
N ASP A 230 -13.27 -0.34 -7.14
CA ASP A 230 -13.27 1.11 -6.92
C ASP A 230 -11.89 1.61 -6.46
N THR A 231 -11.14 0.79 -5.70
CA THR A 231 -9.75 1.07 -5.31
C THR A 231 -8.80 1.01 -6.50
N ALA A 232 -8.90 -0.01 -7.35
CA ALA A 232 -8.11 -0.09 -8.59
C ALA A 232 -8.35 1.14 -9.48
N ASP A 233 -9.61 1.56 -9.63
CA ASP A 233 -10.01 2.73 -10.41
C ASP A 233 -9.53 4.06 -9.81
N PHE A 234 -9.44 4.13 -8.47
CA PHE A 234 -8.89 5.28 -7.75
C PHE A 234 -7.36 5.39 -7.88
N VAL A 235 -6.65 4.25 -7.76
CA VAL A 235 -5.19 4.18 -7.92
C VAL A 235 -4.78 4.47 -9.37
N GLY A 236 -5.56 3.92 -10.30
CA GLY A 236 -5.35 3.99 -11.74
C GLY A 236 -4.89 2.65 -12.31
N LEU A 237 -5.48 2.26 -13.44
CA LEU A 237 -5.32 0.91 -13.99
C LEU A 237 -3.91 0.62 -14.51
N ASP A 238 -3.22 1.63 -15.05
CA ASP A 238 -1.81 1.56 -15.45
C ASP A 238 -0.88 1.33 -14.27
N VAL A 239 -1.10 2.03 -13.16
CA VAL A 239 -0.33 1.85 -11.92
C VAL A 239 -0.62 0.48 -11.32
N HIS A 240 -1.88 0.06 -11.31
CA HIS A 240 -2.29 -1.27 -10.86
C HIS A 240 -1.59 -2.37 -11.68
N LYS A 241 -1.63 -2.26 -13.01
CA LYS A 241 -0.94 -3.17 -13.92
C LYS A 241 0.56 -3.24 -13.64
N ALA A 242 1.23 -2.10 -13.50
CA ALA A 242 2.67 -2.07 -13.23
C ALA A 242 3.06 -2.84 -11.95
N ILE A 243 2.27 -2.70 -10.88
CA ILE A 243 2.52 -3.42 -9.61
C ILE A 243 2.22 -4.92 -9.78
N VAL A 244 1.11 -5.27 -10.41
CA VAL A 244 0.69 -6.67 -10.56
C VAL A 244 1.60 -7.43 -11.52
N ASP A 245 2.02 -6.84 -12.64
CA ASP A 245 2.98 -7.46 -13.56
C ASP A 245 4.32 -7.71 -12.84
N ASN A 246 4.80 -6.74 -12.05
CA ASN A 246 6.01 -6.92 -11.26
C ASN A 246 5.86 -8.07 -10.25
N LEU A 247 4.73 -8.15 -9.54
CA LEU A 247 4.43 -9.25 -8.63
C LEU A 247 4.37 -10.59 -9.37
N TYR A 248 3.77 -10.65 -10.55
CA TYR A 248 3.74 -11.84 -11.37
C TYR A 248 5.15 -12.28 -11.76
N GLU A 249 5.96 -11.39 -12.31
CA GLU A 249 7.33 -11.73 -12.74
C GLU A 249 8.23 -12.17 -11.58
N MET A 250 8.07 -11.56 -10.40
CA MET A 250 9.03 -11.68 -9.31
C MET A 250 8.61 -12.64 -8.19
N THR A 251 7.34 -13.05 -8.12
CA THR A 251 6.85 -14.01 -7.12
C THR A 251 6.49 -15.35 -7.76
N LYS A 252 6.56 -16.44 -6.99
CA LYS A 252 6.15 -17.79 -7.42
C LYS A 252 5.40 -18.53 -6.31
N ASP A 253 4.71 -17.77 -5.46
CA ASP A 253 3.99 -18.31 -4.31
C ASP A 253 2.63 -18.93 -4.72
N ALA A 254 1.89 -19.44 -3.74
CA ALA A 254 0.60 -20.10 -3.97
C ALA A 254 -0.50 -19.16 -4.52
N ALA A 255 -0.30 -17.84 -4.48
CA ALA A 255 -1.19 -16.85 -5.07
C ALA A 255 -0.68 -16.33 -6.42
N HIS A 256 0.42 -16.87 -6.98
CA HIS A 256 1.03 -16.37 -8.21
C HIS A 256 0.04 -16.21 -9.38
N SER A 257 -0.91 -17.14 -9.55
CA SER A 257 -1.94 -17.05 -10.60
C SER A 257 -2.86 -15.83 -10.46
N THR A 258 -3.01 -15.29 -9.24
CA THR A 258 -3.82 -14.10 -8.97
C THR A 258 -3.08 -12.82 -9.31
N PHE A 259 -1.82 -12.87 -9.75
CA PHE A 259 -1.09 -11.72 -10.28
C PHE A 259 -1.15 -11.64 -11.81
N LYS A 260 -2.00 -12.43 -12.46
CA LYS A 260 -2.26 -12.26 -13.90
C LYS A 260 -3.33 -11.19 -14.12
N MET A 261 -3.02 -10.16 -14.89
CA MET A 261 -4.01 -9.12 -15.23
C MET A 261 -5.15 -9.69 -16.09
N PRO A 262 -6.43 -9.40 -15.78
CA PRO A 262 -7.55 -9.82 -16.63
C PRO A 262 -7.59 -8.99 -17.93
N ASP A 263 -8.16 -9.57 -18.99
CA ASP A 263 -8.08 -9.01 -20.35
C ASP A 263 -8.82 -7.67 -20.46
N TYR A 264 -9.93 -7.51 -19.74
CA TYR A 264 -10.70 -6.26 -19.77
C TYR A 264 -9.98 -5.07 -19.13
N PHE A 265 -9.09 -5.29 -18.16
CA PHE A 265 -8.22 -4.22 -17.64
C PHE A 265 -7.27 -3.73 -18.71
N GLN A 266 -6.63 -4.64 -19.45
CA GLN A 266 -5.72 -4.29 -20.53
C GLN A 266 -6.45 -3.49 -21.63
N LYS A 267 -7.66 -3.91 -22.01
CA LYS A 267 -8.49 -3.18 -22.99
C LYS A 267 -8.77 -1.73 -22.57
N LEU A 268 -9.12 -1.50 -21.30
CA LEU A 268 -9.38 -0.15 -20.79
C LEU A 268 -8.10 0.70 -20.76
N ILE A 269 -6.96 0.09 -20.38
CA ILE A 269 -5.65 0.75 -20.40
C ILE A 269 -5.29 1.19 -21.83
N ASP A 270 -5.45 0.29 -22.80
CA ASP A 270 -5.15 0.57 -24.21
C ASP A 270 -6.06 1.68 -24.79
N LYS A 271 -7.30 1.81 -24.29
CA LYS A 271 -8.23 2.90 -24.61
C LYS A 271 -7.90 4.22 -23.90
N GLY A 272 -6.98 4.22 -22.95
CA GLY A 272 -6.65 5.40 -22.11
C GLY A 272 -7.65 5.65 -20.96
N ASP A 273 -8.54 4.70 -20.69
CA ASP A 273 -9.49 4.73 -19.58
C ASP A 273 -8.80 4.24 -18.29
N LEU A 274 -7.90 5.07 -17.76
CA LEU A 274 -7.02 4.75 -16.63
C LEU A 274 -7.67 4.95 -15.25
N GLY A 275 -8.98 5.18 -15.18
CA GLY A 275 -9.73 5.40 -13.94
C GLY A 275 -9.99 6.87 -13.62
N ARG A 276 -10.11 7.21 -12.33
CA ARG A 276 -10.59 8.55 -11.91
C ARG A 276 -9.72 9.70 -12.43
N LYS A 277 -8.43 9.47 -12.63
CA LYS A 277 -7.48 10.49 -13.11
C LYS A 277 -7.70 10.89 -14.58
N THR A 278 -8.31 10.02 -15.38
CA THR A 278 -8.68 10.28 -16.79
C THR A 278 -10.19 10.49 -16.96
N GLY A 279 -10.95 10.45 -15.87
CA GLY A 279 -12.40 10.64 -15.86
C GLY A 279 -13.21 9.38 -16.21
N GLY A 280 -12.57 8.23 -16.37
CA GLY A 280 -13.20 6.95 -16.68
C GLY A 280 -12.21 5.77 -16.63
N GLY A 281 -12.68 4.61 -16.16
CA GLY A 281 -11.97 3.34 -16.09
C GLY A 281 -12.95 2.20 -15.81
N LEU A 282 -12.87 1.53 -14.67
CA LEU A 282 -13.90 0.55 -14.27
C LEU A 282 -15.23 1.22 -13.98
N TYR A 283 -15.16 2.47 -13.50
CA TYR A 283 -16.30 3.34 -13.28
C TYR A 283 -16.12 4.66 -14.04
N LYS A 284 -17.23 5.34 -14.27
CA LYS A 284 -17.24 6.66 -14.90
C LYS A 284 -18.33 7.53 -14.29
N MET A 285 -18.04 8.81 -14.10
CA MET A 285 -19.09 9.78 -13.75
C MET A 285 -19.63 10.42 -15.02
N SER A 286 -20.94 10.31 -15.23
CA SER A 286 -21.67 10.93 -16.33
C SER A 286 -22.64 11.99 -15.82
N LYS A 287 -23.21 12.79 -16.73
CA LYS A 287 -24.37 13.64 -16.46
C LYS A 287 -25.54 13.14 -17.30
N THR A 288 -26.69 12.94 -16.66
CA THR A 288 -27.95 12.65 -17.33
C THR A 288 -28.47 13.88 -18.10
N PRO A 289 -29.44 13.74 -19.01
CA PRO A 289 -30.02 14.87 -19.75
C PRO A 289 -30.60 15.98 -18.86
N ASP A 290 -31.09 15.65 -17.66
CA ASP A 290 -31.56 16.59 -16.63
C ASP A 290 -30.42 17.18 -15.76
N GLY A 291 -29.16 16.93 -16.12
CA GLY A 291 -27.97 17.51 -15.51
C GLY A 291 -27.53 16.84 -14.20
N LYS A 292 -28.18 15.76 -13.76
CA LYS A 292 -27.80 15.03 -12.55
C LYS A 292 -26.56 14.19 -12.81
N LYS A 293 -25.69 14.08 -11.79
CA LYS A 293 -24.53 13.19 -11.85
C LYS A 293 -24.99 11.75 -11.68
N GLU A 294 -24.52 10.87 -12.56
CA GLU A 294 -24.77 9.42 -12.49
C GLU A 294 -23.43 8.69 -12.52
N LYS A 295 -23.29 7.64 -11.68
CA LYS A 295 -22.14 6.74 -11.73
C LYS A 295 -22.50 5.59 -12.67
N LEU A 296 -21.64 5.36 -13.65
CA LEU A 296 -21.69 4.24 -14.58
C LEU A 296 -20.59 3.23 -14.22
N VAL A 297 -20.83 1.96 -14.55
CA VAL A 297 -19.85 0.87 -14.47
C VAL A 297 -19.61 0.30 -15.86
N TYR A 298 -18.37 -0.13 -16.12
CA TYR A 298 -18.03 -0.82 -17.35
C TYR A 298 -18.57 -2.26 -17.33
N ASN A 299 -19.48 -2.58 -18.25
CA ASN A 299 -19.96 -3.93 -18.46
C ASN A 299 -18.96 -4.70 -19.33
N ILE A 300 -18.27 -5.67 -18.71
CA ILE A 300 -17.20 -6.44 -19.34
C ILE A 300 -17.70 -7.21 -20.57
N GLY A 301 -18.90 -7.82 -20.49
CA GLY A 301 -19.44 -8.64 -21.57
C GLY A 301 -19.96 -7.83 -22.75
N ALA A 302 -20.53 -6.66 -22.48
CA ALA A 302 -21.11 -5.78 -23.50
C ALA A 302 -20.13 -4.73 -24.07
N ASP A 303 -18.93 -4.58 -23.47
CA ASP A 303 -17.93 -3.56 -23.81
C ASP A 303 -18.50 -2.13 -23.84
N LEU A 304 -19.36 -1.80 -22.87
CA LEU A 304 -19.99 -0.48 -22.75
C LEU A 304 -20.20 -0.07 -21.28
N TYR A 305 -20.37 1.23 -21.05
CA TYR A 305 -20.74 1.75 -19.73
C TYR A 305 -22.26 1.76 -19.55
N GLU A 306 -22.71 1.28 -18.40
CA GLU A 306 -24.13 1.25 -18.02
C GLU A 306 -24.34 1.78 -16.59
N PRO A 307 -25.57 2.19 -16.22
CA PRO A 307 -25.89 2.57 -14.84
C PRO A 307 -25.52 1.44 -13.87
N VAL A 308 -24.87 1.79 -12.75
CA VAL A 308 -24.45 0.80 -11.75
C VAL A 308 -25.67 0.02 -11.26
N PRO A 309 -25.74 -1.32 -11.47
CA PRO A 309 -26.84 -2.13 -10.98
C PRO A 309 -26.95 -2.06 -9.45
N LYS A 310 -28.18 -2.10 -8.95
CA LYS A 310 -28.45 -2.20 -7.51
C LYS A 310 -28.57 -3.67 -7.12
N PHE A 311 -27.80 -4.09 -6.13
CA PHE A 311 -27.86 -5.44 -5.57
C PHE A 311 -28.46 -5.39 -4.17
N GLU A 312 -29.58 -6.08 -3.96
CA GLU A 312 -30.17 -6.28 -2.63
C GLU A 312 -29.75 -7.64 -2.09
N ILE A 313 -28.68 -7.66 -1.29
CA ILE A 313 -28.10 -8.89 -0.74
C ILE A 313 -28.37 -8.93 0.77
N ASP A 314 -29.29 -9.80 1.20
CA ASP A 314 -29.83 -9.77 2.56
C ASP A 314 -28.81 -10.01 3.66
N PHE A 315 -27.88 -10.96 3.48
CA PHE A 315 -26.87 -11.22 4.51
C PHE A 315 -25.92 -10.03 4.68
N ILE A 316 -25.64 -9.27 3.62
CA ILE A 316 -24.82 -8.05 3.68
C ILE A 316 -25.55 -6.97 4.47
N ARG A 317 -26.86 -6.78 4.21
CA ARG A 317 -27.72 -5.85 4.97
C ARG A 317 -27.72 -6.18 6.46
N GLN A 318 -27.88 -7.46 6.80
CA GLN A 318 -27.88 -7.92 8.19
C GLN A 318 -26.51 -7.80 8.85
N ALA A 319 -25.42 -8.11 8.12
CA ALA A 319 -24.05 -7.95 8.62
C ALA A 319 -23.72 -6.48 8.90
N ASN A 320 -24.04 -5.57 7.98
CA ASN A 320 -23.85 -4.12 8.20
C ASN A 320 -24.65 -3.63 9.43
N LYS A 321 -25.88 -4.12 9.62
CA LYS A 321 -26.66 -3.80 10.83
C LYS A 321 -25.93 -4.21 12.10
N ARG A 322 -25.41 -5.45 12.17
CA ARG A 322 -24.61 -5.91 13.32
C ARG A 322 -23.35 -5.06 13.54
N ILE A 323 -22.66 -4.67 12.46
CA ILE A 323 -21.50 -3.76 12.53
C ILE A 323 -21.90 -2.41 13.15
N SER A 324 -23.04 -1.84 12.76
CA SER A 324 -23.54 -0.58 13.34
C SER A 324 -23.87 -0.69 14.84
N GLU A 325 -24.17 -1.91 15.30
CA GLU A 325 -24.41 -2.25 16.71
C GLU A 325 -23.12 -2.67 17.46
N ALA A 326 -21.95 -2.52 16.82
CA ALA A 326 -20.63 -2.97 17.29
C ALA A 326 -20.51 -4.49 17.54
N ASP A 327 -21.35 -5.30 16.89
CA ASP A 327 -21.37 -6.76 16.94
C ASP A 327 -20.66 -7.38 15.72
N TYR A 328 -19.33 -7.26 15.70
CA TYR A 328 -18.48 -7.72 14.59
C TYR A 328 -18.48 -9.25 14.44
N THR A 329 -18.50 -9.98 15.56
CA THR A 329 -18.59 -11.44 15.53
C THR A 329 -19.96 -11.91 15.06
N GLY A 330 -21.05 -11.27 15.49
CA GLY A 330 -22.39 -11.52 14.97
C GLY A 330 -22.50 -11.24 13.48
N ALA A 331 -21.88 -10.17 12.99
CA ALA A 331 -21.80 -9.87 11.56
C ALA A 331 -21.11 -11.02 10.78
N MET A 332 -19.97 -11.51 11.28
CA MET A 332 -19.26 -12.62 10.63
C MET A 332 -19.99 -13.96 10.75
N ASN A 333 -20.73 -14.20 11.83
CA ASN A 333 -21.59 -15.39 11.95
C ASN A 333 -22.66 -15.41 10.87
N ILE A 334 -23.30 -14.27 10.58
CA ILE A 334 -24.25 -14.14 9.46
C ILE A 334 -23.58 -14.51 8.13
N VAL A 335 -22.37 -14.01 7.87
CA VAL A 335 -21.62 -14.31 6.63
C VAL A 335 -21.26 -15.80 6.54
N LYS A 336 -20.86 -16.43 7.66
CA LYS A 336 -20.55 -17.86 7.72
C LYS A 336 -21.76 -18.74 7.40
N GLU A 337 -22.94 -18.37 7.88
CA GLU A 337 -24.18 -19.17 7.77
C GLU A 337 -24.99 -18.89 6.50
N ALA A 338 -24.81 -17.72 5.89
CA ALA A 338 -25.52 -17.31 4.69
C ALA A 338 -25.36 -18.31 3.54
N LYS A 339 -26.38 -18.46 2.71
CA LYS A 339 -26.38 -19.39 1.57
C LYS A 339 -26.52 -18.61 0.27
N GLY A 340 -26.11 -19.22 -0.83
CA GLY A 340 -26.20 -18.64 -2.16
C GLY A 340 -24.86 -18.15 -2.70
N PHE A 341 -24.89 -17.79 -3.97
CA PHE A 341 -23.70 -17.49 -4.77
C PHE A 341 -22.88 -16.33 -4.21
N GLU A 342 -23.54 -15.24 -3.82
CA GLU A 342 -22.92 -14.05 -3.26
C GLU A 342 -22.28 -14.34 -1.89
N ALA A 343 -22.92 -15.21 -1.10
CA ALA A 343 -22.41 -15.63 0.20
C ALA A 343 -21.18 -16.54 0.05
N ASP A 344 -21.17 -17.43 -0.94
CA ASP A 344 -20.00 -18.27 -1.27
C ASP A 344 -18.81 -17.41 -1.68
N LEU A 345 -19.03 -16.40 -2.53
CA LEU A 345 -17.99 -15.44 -2.92
C LEU A 345 -17.49 -14.61 -1.74
N ALA A 346 -18.39 -14.09 -0.90
CA ALA A 346 -18.01 -13.34 0.29
C ALA A 346 -17.10 -14.16 1.21
N ARG A 347 -17.48 -15.41 1.50
CA ARG A 347 -16.65 -16.34 2.30
C ARG A 347 -15.31 -16.61 1.65
N TYR A 348 -15.29 -16.83 0.34
CA TYR A 348 -14.06 -17.06 -0.41
C TYR A 348 -13.11 -15.87 -0.31
N PHE A 349 -13.59 -14.64 -0.55
CA PHE A 349 -12.74 -13.45 -0.50
C PHE A 349 -12.21 -13.15 0.91
N ILE A 350 -13.03 -13.34 1.95
CA ILE A 350 -12.58 -13.20 3.34
C ILE A 350 -11.52 -14.26 3.66
N ALA A 351 -11.76 -15.53 3.30
CA ALA A 351 -10.81 -16.62 3.50
C ALA A 351 -9.50 -16.36 2.75
N ARG A 352 -9.57 -15.88 1.50
CA ARG A 352 -8.41 -15.53 0.68
C ARG A 352 -7.60 -14.42 1.27
N TYR A 353 -8.26 -13.34 1.70
CA TYR A 353 -7.59 -12.22 2.35
C TYR A 353 -6.84 -12.68 3.61
N VAL A 354 -7.50 -13.46 4.49
CA VAL A 354 -6.86 -13.97 5.71
C VAL A 354 -5.72 -14.92 5.39
N SER A 355 -5.93 -15.88 4.48
CA SER A 355 -4.93 -16.85 4.05
C SER A 355 -3.67 -16.15 3.52
N TYR A 356 -3.80 -15.27 2.53
CA TYR A 356 -2.63 -14.67 1.90
C TYR A 356 -1.93 -13.63 2.80
N SER A 357 -2.68 -12.83 3.54
CA SER A 357 -2.09 -11.83 4.45
C SER A 357 -1.24 -12.45 5.55
N LEU A 358 -1.62 -13.64 6.02
CA LEU A 358 -0.86 -14.34 7.05
C LEU A 358 0.21 -15.27 6.47
N SER A 359 0.14 -15.64 5.18
CA SER A 359 1.16 -16.47 4.55
C SER A 359 2.46 -15.74 4.29
N ILE A 360 2.44 -14.40 4.23
CA ILE A 360 3.66 -13.60 4.04
C ILE A 360 4.53 -13.50 5.31
N VAL A 361 4.02 -13.95 6.46
CA VAL A 361 4.74 -13.94 7.74
C VAL A 361 5.86 -14.99 7.71
N GLY A 362 7.08 -14.56 8.02
CA GLY A 362 8.31 -15.34 7.92
C GLY A 362 9.06 -15.17 6.60
N GLU A 363 8.39 -14.68 5.54
CA GLU A 363 9.02 -14.38 4.24
C GLU A 363 9.23 -12.87 4.08
N VAL A 364 8.15 -12.11 4.15
CA VAL A 364 8.13 -10.67 3.86
C VAL A 364 8.24 -9.86 5.14
N VAL A 365 7.56 -10.29 6.20
CA VAL A 365 7.55 -9.66 7.52
C VAL A 365 7.79 -10.71 8.60
N ASP A 366 8.42 -10.31 9.70
CA ASP A 366 8.74 -11.24 10.79
C ASP A 366 7.51 -11.65 11.63
N THR A 367 6.49 -10.80 11.71
CA THR A 367 5.32 -11.03 12.56
C THR A 367 4.01 -10.66 11.88
N LYS A 368 2.90 -11.24 12.36
CA LYS A 368 1.54 -10.95 11.87
C LYS A 368 1.15 -9.49 12.11
N GLU A 369 1.62 -8.89 13.20
CA GLU A 369 1.36 -7.48 13.52
C GLU A 369 1.93 -6.54 12.46
N MET A 370 3.04 -6.90 11.82
CA MET A 370 3.61 -6.10 10.74
C MET A 370 2.73 -6.13 9.49
N ALA A 371 2.21 -7.31 9.12
CA ALA A 371 1.24 -7.44 8.04
C ALA A 371 -0.06 -6.69 8.36
N ASP A 372 -0.58 -6.86 9.58
CA ASP A 372 -1.79 -6.18 10.05
C ASP A 372 -1.65 -4.65 10.06
N LEU A 373 -0.51 -4.14 10.53
CA LEU A 373 -0.23 -2.70 10.56
C LEU A 373 -0.12 -2.15 9.14
N ALA A 374 0.49 -2.88 8.20
CA ALA A 374 0.55 -2.50 6.80
C ALA A 374 -0.85 -2.33 6.20
N MET A 375 -1.72 -3.32 6.41
CA MET A 375 -3.08 -3.27 5.85
C MET A 375 -3.95 -2.21 6.53
N GLY A 376 -3.84 -2.07 7.85
CA GLY A 376 -4.60 -1.10 8.61
C GLY A 376 -4.23 0.36 8.31
N THR A 377 -2.94 0.66 8.11
CA THR A 377 -2.46 2.05 7.95
C THR A 377 -2.12 2.43 6.51
N GLY A 378 -1.94 1.46 5.62
CA GLY A 378 -1.67 1.66 4.19
C GLY A 378 -2.89 1.52 3.30
N PHE A 379 -3.78 0.56 3.61
CA PHE A 379 -4.98 0.30 2.80
C PHE A 379 -6.29 0.68 3.52
N ASN A 380 -6.22 0.99 4.81
CA ASN A 380 -7.39 1.16 5.68
C ASN A 380 -8.32 -0.06 5.61
N TRP A 381 -7.72 -1.25 5.70
CA TRP A 381 -8.42 -2.53 5.72
C TRP A 381 -8.29 -3.16 7.10
N ALA A 382 -9.38 -3.72 7.59
CA ALA A 382 -9.41 -4.48 8.83
C ALA A 382 -8.33 -5.57 8.75
N PRO A 383 -7.44 -5.63 9.76
CA PRO A 383 -6.36 -6.61 9.83
C PRO A 383 -6.82 -8.05 9.64
N ALA A 384 -6.02 -8.86 8.95
CA ALA A 384 -6.33 -10.27 8.73
C ALA A 384 -6.43 -11.03 10.06
N SER A 385 -5.58 -10.69 11.03
CA SER A 385 -5.62 -11.35 12.33
C SER A 385 -6.82 -10.89 13.18
N ALA A 386 -7.36 -9.68 12.94
CA ALA A 386 -8.66 -9.25 13.50
C ALA A 386 -9.84 -10.02 12.90
N PHE A 387 -9.80 -10.32 11.60
CA PHE A 387 -10.80 -11.19 10.98
C PHE A 387 -10.81 -12.60 11.57
N VAL A 388 -9.64 -13.15 11.94
CA VAL A 388 -9.59 -14.45 12.66
C VAL A 388 -10.42 -14.38 13.94
N ASP A 389 -10.29 -13.31 14.72
CA ASP A 389 -11.08 -13.12 15.94
C ASP A 389 -12.57 -12.90 15.64
N PHE A 390 -12.91 -12.05 14.65
CA PHE A 390 -14.30 -11.82 14.26
C PHE A 390 -14.99 -13.08 13.76
N LEU A 391 -14.26 -13.99 13.11
CA LEU A 391 -14.75 -15.28 12.64
C LEU A 391 -15.01 -16.27 13.78
N GLY A 392 -14.63 -15.97 15.03
CA GLY A 392 -14.77 -16.89 16.17
C GLY A 392 -13.45 -17.53 16.61
N GLY A 393 -12.32 -17.07 16.08
CA GLY A 393 -10.97 -17.51 16.45
C GLY A 393 -10.32 -18.43 15.41
N PRO A 394 -9.09 -18.91 15.71
CA PRO A 394 -8.27 -19.65 14.74
C PRO A 394 -8.94 -20.88 14.14
N LYS A 395 -9.68 -21.66 14.93
CA LYS A 395 -10.36 -22.87 14.45
C LYS A 395 -11.36 -22.56 13.33
N ASP A 396 -12.22 -21.56 13.53
CA ASP A 396 -13.26 -21.19 12.57
C ASP A 396 -12.64 -20.57 11.31
N ALA A 397 -11.59 -19.76 11.48
CA ALA A 397 -10.85 -19.20 10.35
C ALA A 397 -10.19 -20.29 9.49
N ILE A 398 -9.54 -21.28 10.12
CA ILE A 398 -8.94 -22.43 9.42
C ILE A 398 -10.01 -23.20 8.63
N GLN A 399 -11.14 -23.51 9.25
CA GLN A 399 -12.23 -24.22 8.57
C GLN A 399 -12.77 -23.45 7.35
N LEU A 400 -12.86 -22.12 7.45
CA LEU A 400 -13.27 -21.28 6.33
C LEU A 400 -12.25 -21.33 5.17
N ILE A 401 -10.95 -21.26 5.50
CA ILE A 401 -9.83 -21.34 4.54
C ILE A 401 -9.80 -22.70 3.84
N GLU A 402 -9.94 -23.80 4.59
CA GLU A 402 -9.97 -25.16 4.04
C GLU A 402 -11.17 -25.38 3.11
N LYS A 403 -12.36 -24.90 3.50
CA LYS A 403 -13.56 -24.94 2.63
C LYS A 403 -13.36 -24.16 1.33
N ALA A 404 -12.62 -23.06 1.37
CA ALA A 404 -12.23 -22.30 0.19
C ALA A 404 -11.10 -22.96 -0.63
N LYS A 405 -10.57 -24.11 -0.18
CA LYS A 405 -9.43 -24.84 -0.78
C LYS A 405 -8.17 -23.99 -0.88
N LEU A 406 -7.93 -23.19 0.15
CA LEU A 406 -6.79 -22.30 0.26
C LEU A 406 -5.75 -22.84 1.24
N PRO A 407 -4.47 -22.48 1.09
CA PRO A 407 -3.44 -22.90 2.03
C PRO A 407 -3.66 -22.26 3.40
N VAL A 408 -3.56 -23.07 4.46
CA VAL A 408 -3.62 -22.59 5.84
C VAL A 408 -2.25 -22.01 6.22
N PRO A 409 -2.17 -20.72 6.62
CA PRO A 409 -0.89 -20.10 6.98
C PRO A 409 -0.29 -20.72 8.24
N GLU A 410 1.03 -20.87 8.27
CA GLU A 410 1.73 -21.52 9.39
C GLU A 410 1.51 -20.80 10.72
N VAL A 411 1.50 -19.45 10.71
CA VAL A 411 1.21 -18.63 11.89
C VAL A 411 -0.19 -18.89 12.47
N LEU A 412 -1.16 -19.19 11.61
CA LEU A 412 -2.53 -19.50 12.01
C LEU A 412 -2.64 -20.96 12.49
N ALA A 413 -1.99 -21.91 11.80
CA ALA A 413 -1.96 -23.32 12.19
C ALA A 413 -1.33 -23.54 13.58
N LYS A 414 -0.36 -22.70 13.95
CA LYS A 414 0.31 -22.73 15.27
C LYS A 414 -0.41 -21.91 16.34
N ALA A 415 -1.55 -21.29 16.03
CA ALA A 415 -2.26 -20.43 16.97
C ALA A 415 -2.75 -21.23 18.19
N LYS A 416 -2.53 -20.68 19.39
CA LYS A 416 -3.00 -21.29 20.64
C LYS A 416 -4.47 -20.92 20.89
N PRO A 417 -5.31 -21.87 21.33
CA PRO A 417 -6.69 -21.56 21.69
C PRO A 417 -6.77 -20.66 22.93
N GLY A 418 -7.88 -19.91 23.05
CA GLY A 418 -8.21 -19.14 24.26
C GLY A 418 -7.53 -17.78 24.41
N LYS A 419 -6.77 -17.33 23.41
CA LYS A 419 -6.24 -15.95 23.34
C LYS A 419 -6.74 -15.25 22.08
N PRO A 420 -6.99 -13.92 22.12
CA PRO A 420 -7.20 -13.15 20.91
C PRO A 420 -6.02 -13.33 19.95
N PHE A 421 -6.31 -13.52 18.69
CA PHE A 421 -5.31 -13.60 17.64
C PHE A 421 -4.86 -12.20 17.20
N TYR A 422 -5.70 -11.17 17.35
CA TYR A 422 -5.35 -9.77 17.08
C TYR A 422 -4.81 -9.03 18.30
N GLU A 423 -3.61 -8.46 18.15
CA GLU A 423 -2.83 -7.88 19.26
C GLU A 423 -2.52 -6.38 19.12
N LEU A 424 -2.89 -5.73 18.01
CA LEU A 424 -2.57 -4.31 17.77
C LEU A 424 -3.55 -3.31 18.41
N LYS A 425 -4.45 -3.74 19.31
CA LYS A 425 -5.58 -2.92 19.79
C LYS A 425 -5.19 -1.53 20.35
N GLU A 426 -4.00 -1.39 20.92
CA GLU A 426 -3.50 -0.11 21.44
C GLU A 426 -2.94 0.82 20.34
N LYS A 427 -2.49 0.26 19.21
CA LYS A 427 -1.91 1.00 18.08
C LYS A 427 -2.90 1.21 16.94
N LEU A 428 -3.85 0.30 16.79
CA LEU A 428 -4.83 0.26 15.72
C LEU A 428 -6.09 -0.44 16.23
N ASP A 429 -7.20 0.30 16.31
CA ASP A 429 -8.50 -0.32 16.58
C ASP A 429 -9.09 -0.85 15.27
N ALA A 430 -9.06 -2.18 15.07
CA ALA A 430 -9.60 -2.81 13.86
C ALA A 430 -11.08 -2.47 13.60
N ARG A 431 -11.84 -2.14 14.65
CA ARG A 431 -13.26 -1.75 14.55
C ARG A 431 -13.44 -0.43 13.81
N SER A 432 -12.50 0.51 13.96
CA SER A 432 -12.51 1.81 13.28
C SER A 432 -12.41 1.72 11.75
N LEU A 433 -12.06 0.55 11.22
CA LEU A 433 -11.87 0.31 9.78
C LEU A 433 -13.14 -0.22 9.11
N PHE A 434 -14.17 -0.54 9.89
CA PHE A 434 -15.51 -0.82 9.37
C PHE A 434 -16.27 0.48 9.18
N LYS A 435 -16.98 0.58 8.06
CA LYS A 435 -17.95 1.65 7.82
C LYS A 435 -19.33 1.08 8.12
N GLY A 436 -19.94 1.56 9.21
CA GLY A 436 -21.34 1.31 9.55
C GLY A 436 -22.30 2.12 8.70
#